data_AF-A0A2V1BLA4-F1
#
_entry.id   AF-A0A2V1BLA4-F1
#
_cell.length_a   1.000
_cell.length_b   1.000
_cell.length_c   1.000
_cell.angle_alpha   90.00
_cell.angle_beta   90.00
_cell.angle_gamma   90.00
#
_symmetry.space_group_name_H-M   'P 1'
#
loop_
_entity.id
_entity.type
_entity.pdbx_description
1 polymer ?
#
loop_
_entity_poly.entity_id
_entity_poly.type
_entity_poly.pdbx_seq_one_letter_code
_entity_poly.pdbx_strand_id
1 'polypeptide(L)' 'MPPQQCTYCPRSFNRAEHLLRHIRSHTKEKPFKCGACGKGYAREYDKRIHVYEDLCC' A
#
# COMPACT_ATOMS: atom_id res chain seq x y z
N MET A 1 2.61 22.00 6.49
CA MET A 1 3.38 20.91 7.13
C MET A 1 4.69 20.74 6.39
N PRO A 2 5.82 20.53 7.09
CA PRO A 2 7.08 20.23 6.44
C PRO A 2 6.99 18.91 5.65
N PRO A 3 7.65 18.81 4.49
CA PRO A 3 7.71 17.56 3.73
C PRO A 3 8.45 16.49 4.54
N GLN A 4 7.85 15.31 4.65
CA GLN A 4 8.43 14.16 5.34
C GLN A 4 9.15 13.25 4.34
N GLN A 5 10.45 13.04 4.57
CA GLN A 5 11.31 12.26 3.70
C GLN A 5 11.19 10.76 3.99
N CYS A 6 11.25 9.95 2.94
CA CYS A 6 11.32 8.50 3.06
C CYS A 6 12.68 8.04 3.59
N THR A 7 12.68 7.02 4.44
CA THR A 7 13.89 6.44 5.02
C THR A 7 14.65 5.53 4.06
N TYR A 8 14.00 5.04 3.00
CA TYR A 8 14.59 4.09 2.04
C TYR A 8 14.99 4.73 0.70
N CYS A 9 14.54 5.96 0.43
CA CYS A 9 14.82 6.65 -0.83
C CYS A 9 14.68 8.18 -0.69
N PRO A 10 15.17 9.00 -1.63
CA PRO A 10 15.16 10.46 -1.50
C PRO A 10 13.80 11.12 -1.76
N ARG A 11 12.70 10.35 -1.83
CA ARG A 11 11.35 10.91 -2.03
C ARG A 11 10.82 11.54 -0.75
N SER A 12 10.13 12.67 -0.89
CA SER A 12 9.48 13.38 0.21
C SER A 12 7.99 13.58 -0.05
N PHE A 13 7.20 13.59 1.01
CA PHE A 13 5.74 13.68 0.95
C PHE A 13 5.24 14.79 1.86
N ASN A 14 4.24 15.54 1.40
CA ASN A 14 3.60 16.60 2.18
C ASN A 14 2.61 16.09 3.24
N ARG A 15 2.33 14.79 3.25
CA ARG A 15 1.36 14.13 4.13
C ARG A 15 1.90 12.82 4.68
N ALA A 16 1.73 12.59 5.98
CA ALA A 16 2.29 11.42 6.67
C ALA A 16 1.67 10.11 6.18
N GLU A 17 0.38 10.07 5.91
CA GLU A 17 -0.32 8.88 5.38
C GLU A 17 0.19 8.49 3.99
N HIS A 18 0.61 9.46 3.17
CA HIS A 18 1.22 9.20 1.88
C HIS A 18 2.63 8.61 2.04
N LEU A 19 3.42 9.13 2.97
CA LEU A 19 4.73 8.57 3.32
C LEU A 19 4.61 7.13 3.86
N LEU A 20 3.70 6.89 4.81
CA LEU A 20 3.46 5.55 5.36
C LEU A 20 3.06 4.55 4.28
N ARG A 21 2.13 4.94 3.39
CA ARG A 21 1.75 4.10 2.24
C ARG A 21 2.92 3.86 1.29
N HIS A 22 3.80 4.83 1.11
CA HIS A 22 5.01 4.67 0.30
C HIS A 22 6.01 3.71 0.96
N ILE A 23 6.23 3.81 2.27
CA ILE A 23 7.14 2.92 3.01
C ILE A 23 6.77 1.44 2.82
N ARG A 24 5.47 1.11 2.74
CA ARG A 24 5.00 -0.25 2.48
C ARG A 24 5.50 -0.84 1.15
N SER A 25 5.86 -0.01 0.16
CA SER A 25 6.47 -0.52 -1.09
C SER A 25 7.90 -1.02 -0.89
N HIS A 26 8.61 -0.52 0.12
CA HIS A 26 9.97 -0.96 0.46
C HIS A 26 9.94 -2.18 1.36
N THR A 27 9.11 -2.16 2.40
CA THR A 27 9.03 -3.26 3.37
C THR A 27 8.30 -4.49 2.84
N LYS A 28 7.63 -4.37 1.68
CA LYS A 28 6.75 -5.41 1.10
C LYS A 28 5.63 -5.84 2.04
N GLU A 29 5.32 -5.01 3.04
CA GLU A 29 4.23 -5.26 3.98
C GLU A 29 2.90 -5.22 3.24
N LYS A 30 2.10 -6.27 3.45
CA LYS A 30 0.81 -6.46 2.79
C LYS A 30 -0.28 -6.67 3.84
N PRO A 31 -0.68 -5.60 4.55
CA PRO A 31 -1.65 -5.71 5.64
C PRO A 31 -3.06 -6.04 5.10
N PHE A 32 -3.35 -5.70 3.84
CA PHE A 32 -4.65 -5.95 3.24
C PHE A 32 -4.64 -7.31 2.53
N LYS A 33 -5.25 -8.31 3.14
CA LYS A 33 -5.42 -9.63 2.54
C LYS A 33 -6.82 -9.78 1.95
N CYS A 34 -6.89 -10.42 0.77
CA CYS A 34 -8.15 -10.90 0.23
C CYS A 34 -8.66 -12.05 1.11
N GLY A 35 -9.90 -11.97 1.58
CA GLY A 35 -10.51 -13.02 2.40
C GLY A 35 -10.81 -14.30 1.62
N ALA A 36 -11.02 -14.20 0.30
CA ALA A 36 -11.38 -15.34 -0.54
C ALA A 36 -10.15 -16.16 -0.99
N CYS A 37 -9.10 -15.51 -1.50
CA CYS A 37 -7.91 -16.20 -2.02
C CYS A 37 -6.64 -16.02 -1.16
N GLY A 38 -6.69 -15.23 -0.10
CA GLY A 38 -5.53 -14.97 0.78
C GLY A 38 -4.45 -14.04 0.21
N LYS A 39 -4.62 -13.56 -1.03
CA LYS A 39 -3.63 -12.69 -1.70
C LYS A 39 -3.48 -11.35 -0.96
N GLY A 40 -2.23 -10.97 -0.69
CA GLY A 40 -1.88 -9.76 0.06
C GLY A 40 -1.55 -8.55 -0.82
N TYR A 41 -1.99 -7.37 -0.38
CA TYR A 41 -1.86 -6.08 -1.06
C TYR A 41 -1.30 -5.01 -0.09
N ALA A 42 -0.48 -4.11 -0.63
CA ALA A 42 0.08 -2.99 0.13
C ALA A 42 -0.96 -1.86 0.36
N ARG A 43 -1.99 -1.80 -0.50
CA ARG A 43 -3.08 -0.82 -0.45
C ARG A 43 -4.43 -1.50 -0.48
N GLU A 44 -5.39 -0.93 0.23
CA GLU A 44 -6.77 -1.41 0.24
C GLU A 44 -7.43 -1.31 -1.12
N TYR A 45 -7.17 -0.22 -1.86
CA TYR A 45 -7.69 -0.02 -3.21
C TYR A 45 -7.30 -1.17 -4.15
N ASP A 46 -6.06 -1.64 -4.08
CA ASP A 46 -5.57 -2.73 -4.93
C ASP A 46 -6.26 -4.07 -4.57
N LYS A 47 -6.45 -4.35 -3.26
CA LYS A 47 -7.27 -5.47 -2.80
C LYS A 47 -8.71 -5.33 -3.29
N ARG A 48 -9.27 -4.12 -3.21
CA ARG A 48 -10.64 -3.81 -3.58
C ARG A 48 -10.87 -4.12 -5.05
N ILE A 49 -10.08 -3.55 -5.96
CA ILE A 49 -10.17 -3.86 -7.40
C ILE A 49 -10.09 -5.37 -7.63
N HIS A 50 -9.14 -6.05 -7.00
CA HIS A 50 -9.01 -7.50 -7.16
C HIS A 50 -10.28 -8.28 -6.80
N VAL A 51 -11.02 -7.85 -5.77
CA VAL A 51 -12.26 -8.50 -5.35
C VAL A 51 -13.44 -8.11 -6.25
N TYR A 52 -13.50 -6.86 -6.73
CA TYR A 52 -14.63 -6.37 -7.53
C TYR A 52 -14.53 -6.66 -9.04
N GLU A 53 -13.32 -6.79 -9.59
CA GLU A 53 -13.11 -7.10 -11.02
C GLU A 53 -13.08 -8.61 -11.31
N ASP A 54 -13.61 -9.45 -10.40
CA ASP A 54 -13.59 -10.92 -10.48
C ASP A 54 -12.19 -11.52 -10.76
N LEU A 55 -11.11 -10.76 -10.54
CA LEU A 55 -9.72 -11.22 -10.60
C LEU A 55 -9.37 -12.16 -9.43
N CYS A 56 -10.34 -12.41 -8.55
CA CYS A 56 -10.26 -13.31 -7.43
C CYS A 56 -10.96 -14.62 -7.79
N CYS A 57 -10.16 -15.57 -8.29
CA CYS A 57 -10.53 -16.87 -8.87
C CYS A 57 -10.98 -16.75 -10.33
#